data_AF-A0A4V1SHU9-F1
#
_entry.id   AF-A0A4V1SHU9-F1
#
_cell.length_a   1.000
_cell.length_b   1.000
_cell.length_c   1.000
_cell.angle_alpha   90.00
_cell.angle_beta   90.00
_cell.angle_gamma   90.00
#
_symmetry.space_group_name_H-M   'P 1'
#
loop_
_entity.id
_entity.type
_entity.pdbx_description
1 polymer ?
#
loop_
_entity_poly.entity_id
_entity_poly.type
_entity_poly.pdbx_seq_one_letter_code
_entity_poly.pdbx_strand_id
1 'polypeptide(L)' 'MRFCEEYRQYKIRYRKRRGWVANIWTPQSLFPLREYPYATLAEGKTVVAQRARAMIDAHIASLESCDHTAIEPF' A
#
# COMPACT_ATOMS: atom_id res chain seq x y z
N MET A 1 -3.94 3.99 -19.47
CA MET A 1 -4.42 3.72 -18.09
C MET A 1 -3.30 3.05 -17.27
N ARG A 2 -2.17 3.75 -17.04
CA ARG A 2 -1.05 3.23 -16.22
C ARG A 2 -1.42 2.98 -14.76
N PHE A 3 -2.35 3.79 -14.25
CA PHE A 3 -2.81 3.76 -12.86
C PHE A 3 -3.23 2.37 -12.37
N CYS A 4 -3.89 1.53 -13.19
CA CYS A 4 -4.32 0.19 -12.75
C CYS A 4 -3.21 -0.87 -12.77
N GLU A 5 -2.15 -0.68 -13.56
CA GLU A 5 -1.06 -1.66 -13.67
C GLU A 5 -0.16 -1.64 -12.44
N GLU A 6 0.08 -0.47 -11.86
CA GLU A 6 0.90 -0.31 -10.65
C GLU A 6 0.27 -1.05 -9.46
N TYR A 7 -1.02 -0.84 -9.16
CA TYR A 7 -1.69 -1.59 -8.09
C TYR A 7 -1.81 -3.08 -8.37
N ARG A 8 -1.77 -3.51 -9.64
CA ARG A 8 -1.85 -4.94 -10.01
C ARG A 8 -0.62 -5.71 -9.54
N GLN A 9 0.51 -5.02 -9.38
CA GLN A 9 1.73 -5.62 -8.86
C GLN A 9 1.68 -5.82 -7.34
N TYR A 10 0.89 -5.00 -6.63
CA TYR A 10 0.68 -5.13 -5.19
C TYR A 10 -0.36 -6.21 -4.89
N LYS A 11 -0.02 -7.12 -3.96
CA LYS A 11 -1.00 -8.08 -3.44
C LYS A 11 -1.58 -7.56 -2.14
N ILE A 12 -2.90 -7.50 -2.04
CA ILE A 12 -3.60 -7.09 -0.81
C ILE A 12 -4.39 -8.27 -0.27
N ARG A 13 -4.17 -8.64 0.99
CA ARG A 13 -4.95 -9.66 1.68
C ARG A 13 -5.70 -9.03 2.85
N TYR A 14 -7.02 -9.01 2.73
CA TYR A 14 -7.91 -8.57 3.80
C TYR A 14 -8.13 -9.71 4.80
N ARG A 15 -8.00 -9.40 6.09
CA ARG A 15 -8.31 -10.31 7.20
C ARG A 15 -9.34 -9.67 8.11
N LYS A 16 -10.31 -10.47 8.56
CA LYS A 16 -11.30 -10.07 9.56
C LYS A 16 -10.94 -10.71 10.90
N ARG A 17 -10.65 -9.90 11.91
CA ARG A 17 -10.50 -10.32 13.32
C ARG A 17 -11.40 -9.45 14.20
N ARG A 18 -10.85 -8.60 15.07
CA ARG A 18 -11.58 -7.56 15.83
C ARG A 18 -11.98 -6.34 14.97
N GLY A 19 -11.85 -6.47 13.65
CA GLY A 19 -11.96 -5.42 12.65
C GLY A 19 -11.40 -5.94 11.33
N TRP A 20 -11.32 -5.08 10.34
CA TRP A 20 -10.71 -5.34 9.05
C TRP A 20 -9.26 -4.90 9.06
N VAL A 21 -8.37 -5.79 8.61
CA VAL A 21 -6.94 -5.49 8.42
C VAL A 21 -6.59 -5.79 6.98
N ALA A 22 -5.83 -4.92 6.34
CA ALA A 22 -5.21 -5.22 5.04
C ALA A 22 -3.71 -5.46 5.22
N ASN A 23 -3.24 -6.63 4.81
CA ASN A 23 -1.83 -6.86 4.61
C ASN A 23 -1.51 -6.54 3.15
N ILE A 24 -0.50 -5.70 2.92
CA ILE A 24 -0.11 -5.24 1.59
C ILE A 24 1.29 -5.78 1.31
N TRP A 25 1.47 -6.51 0.22
CA TRP A 25 2.76 -6.97 -0.25
C TRP A 25 3.17 -6.13 -1.45
N THR A 26 4.34 -5.51 -1.31
CA THR A 26 5.02 -4.80 -2.39
C THR A 26 5.55 -5.81 -3.40
N PRO A 27 5.59 -5.50 -4.71
CA PRO A 27 6.10 -6.44 -5.72
C PRO A 27 7.56 -6.85 -5.53
N GLN A 28 8.37 -5.99 -4.91
CA GLN A 28 9.82 -6.20 -4.72
C GLN A 28 10.18 -6.83 -3.36
N SER A 29 9.21 -7.11 -2.48
CA SER A 29 9.46 -7.66 -1.14
C SER A 29 8.73 -8.97 -0.90
N LEU A 30 9.43 -9.91 -0.28
CA LEU A 30 8.85 -11.17 0.23
C LEU A 30 7.99 -10.94 1.49
N PHE A 31 8.12 -9.78 2.13
CA PHE A 31 7.40 -9.44 3.35
C PHE A 31 6.33 -8.37 3.08
N PRO A 32 5.20 -8.41 3.81
CA PRO A 32 4.23 -7.33 3.73
C PRO A 32 4.83 -6.04 4.30
N LEU A 33 4.23 -4.90 3.92
CA LEU A 33 4.50 -3.62 4.56
C LEU A 33 4.36 -3.76 6.08
N ARG A 34 5.30 -3.12 6.80
CA ARG A 34 5.33 -3.13 8.26
C ARG A 34 4.06 -2.51 8.84
N GLU A 35 3.56 -1.48 8.17
CA GLU A 35 2.30 -0.84 8.51
C GLU A 35 1.15 -1.56 7.82
N TYR A 36 0.07 -1.79 8.57
CA TYR A 36 -1.14 -2.41 8.07
C TYR A 36 -2.35 -1.53 8.38
N PRO A 37 -3.11 -1.11 7.35
CA PRO A 37 -4.32 -0.34 7.59
C PRO A 37 -5.35 -1.20 8.30
N TYR A 38 -5.89 -0.63 9.38
CA TYR A 38 -6.95 -1.20 10.18
C TYR A 38 -8.24 -0.39 9.95
N ALA A 39 -9.37 -1.07 9.94
CA ALA A 39 -10.69 -0.46 10.08
C ALA A 39 -11.51 -1.25 11.11
N THR A 40 -12.34 -0.56 11.87
CA THR A 40 -13.24 -1.19 12.82
C THR A 40 -14.34 -1.99 12.10
N LEU A 41 -15.07 -2.82 12.85
CA LEU A 41 -16.21 -3.55 12.28
C LEU A 41 -17.34 -2.61 11.83
N ALA A 42 -17.50 -1.45 12.48
CA ALA A 42 -18.50 -0.44 12.14
C ALA A 42 -18.15 0.32 10.86
N GLU A 43 -16.87 0.61 10.62
CA GLU A 43 -16.38 1.23 9.38
C GLU A 43 -16.49 0.27 8.18
N GLY A 44 -16.28 -1.02 8.40
CA GLY A 44 -16.46 -2.04 7.38
C GLY A 44 -15.29 -2.20 6.41
N LYS A 45 -15.47 -3.08 5.42
CA LYS A 45 -14.41 -3.52 4.50
C LYS A 45 -14.00 -2.43 3.50
N THR A 46 -14.93 -1.56 3.12
CA THR A 46 -14.70 -0.49 2.14
C THR A 46 -13.67 0.53 2.66
N VAL A 47 -13.75 0.88 3.94
CA VAL A 47 -12.83 1.81 4.60
C VAL A 47 -11.41 1.23 4.65
N VAL A 48 -11.24 -0.04 5.01
CA VAL A 48 -9.90 -0.66 4.99
C VAL A 48 -9.32 -0.73 3.58
N ALA A 49 -10.17 -0.92 2.56
CA ALA A 49 -9.73 -0.97 1.17
C ALA A 49 -9.28 0.41 0.66
N GLN A 50 -9.99 1.48 1.06
CA GLN A 50 -9.56 2.86 0.77
C GLN A 50 -8.23 3.19 1.46
N ARG A 51 -8.11 2.87 2.75
CA ARG A 51 -6.85 3.06 3.51
C ARG A 51 -5.69 2.26 2.91
N ALA A 52 -5.95 1.05 2.44
CA ALA A 52 -4.94 0.22 1.78
C ALA A 52 -4.45 0.82 0.45
N ARG A 53 -5.34 1.41 -0.35
CA ARG A 53 -4.96 2.11 -1.58
C ARG A 53 -4.12 3.35 -1.27
N ALA A 54 -4.56 4.19 -0.32
CA ALA A 54 -3.80 5.37 0.09
C ALA A 54 -2.38 5.04 0.59
N MET A 55 -2.21 3.89 1.27
CA MET A 55 -0.89 3.44 1.69
C MET A 55 -0.01 2.98 0.52
N ILE A 56 -0.60 2.34 -0.49
CA ILE A 56 0.12 2.00 -1.73
C ILE A 56 0.52 3.28 -2.47
N ASP A 57 -0.36 4.27 -2.54
CA ASP A 57 -0.08 5.58 -3.17
C ASP A 57 1.10 6.27 -2.51
N ALA A 58 1.09 6.33 -1.17
CA ALA A 58 2.18 6.91 -0.40
C ALA A 58 3.50 6.15 -0.61
N HIS A 59 3.44 4.82 -0.72
CA HIS A 59 4.62 4.01 -0.98
C HIS A 59 5.17 4.21 -2.39
N ILE A 60 4.32 4.24 -3.42
CA ILE A 60 4.73 4.52 -4.80
C ILE A 60 5.33 5.93 -4.89
N ALA A 61 4.66 6.94 -4.33
CA ALA A 61 5.17 8.31 -4.30
C ALA A 61 6.54 8.40 -3.59
N SER A 62 6.74 7.64 -2.52
CA SER A 62 8.05 7.55 -1.86
C SER A 62 9.12 6.93 -2.77
N LEU A 63 8.79 5.92 -3.58
CA LEU A 63 9.73 5.31 -4.52
C LEU A 63 10.09 6.28 -5.66
N GLU A 64 9.10 6.97 -6.24
CA GLU A 64 9.33 8.00 -7.27
C GLU A 64 10.19 9.16 -6.74
N SER A 65 10.00 9.55 -5.47
CA SER A 65 10.82 10.57 -4.83
C SER A 65 12.27 10.12 -4.58
N CYS A 66 12.51 8.82 -4.38
CA CYS A 66 13.85 8.25 -4.26
C CYS A 66 14.60 8.22 -5.60
N ASP A 67 13.90 8.00 -6.72
CA ASP A 67 14.54 8.05 -8.05
C ASP A 67 15.01 9.48 -8.42
N HIS A 68 14.42 10.52 -7.83
CA HIS A 68 14.81 11.92 -8.04
C HIS A 68 15.98 12.40 -7.17
N THR A 69 16.52 11.59 -6.26
CA THR A 69 17.69 11.95 -5.43
C THR A 69 19.00 11.34 -5.91
N ALA A 70 19.04 10.81 -7.13
CA ALA A 70 20.28 10.45 -7.80
C ALA A 70 20.77 11.61 -8.68
N ILE A 71 21.88 12.23 -8.23
CA ILE A 71 22.83 13.06 -9.01
C ILE A 71 22.34 14.52 -9.18
N GLU A 72 22.90 15.54 -8.52
CA GLU A 72 24.24 16.18 -8.67
C GLU A 72 24.47 17.24 -7.55
N PRO A 73 25.62 17.95 -7.43
CA PRO A 73 26.94 17.81 -8.07
C PRO A 73 28.11 17.80 -7.04
N PHE A 74 29.32 17.45 -7.49
CA PHE A 74 30.58 17.95 -6.92
C PHE A 74 31.34 18.69 -8.01
#